data_AF-A0A0F9WGU6-F1
#
_entry.id   AF-A0A0F9WGU6-F1
#
_cell.length_a   1.000
_cell.length_b   1.000
_cell.length_c   1.000
_cell.angle_alpha   90.00
_cell.angle_beta   90.00
_cell.angle_gamma   90.00
#
_symmetry.space_group_name_H-M   'P 1'
#
loop_
_entity.id
_entity.type
_entity.pdbx_description
1 polymer ?
#
loop_
_entity_poly.entity_id
_entity_poly.type
_entity_poly.pdbx_seq_one_letter_code
_entity_poly.pdbx_strand_id
1 'polypeptide(L)' 'MSKDDPYGDIKIYHKANLIAPDGSVSPLCAKTPRKLNLKKDVWTLDDASVTCKKCLSKMETIKE' A
#
# COMPACT_ATOMS: atom_id res chain seq x y z
N MET A 1 0.76 -23.87 -2.47
CA MET A 1 1.10 -23.03 -1.29
C MET A 1 0.89 -23.89 -0.06
N SER A 2 1.98 -24.40 0.50
CA SER A 2 1.95 -25.28 1.68
C SER A 2 1.49 -24.49 2.91
N LYS A 3 0.77 -25.15 3.82
CA LYS A 3 0.28 -24.56 5.08
C LYS A 3 1.39 -24.09 6.04
N ASP A 4 2.65 -24.33 5.70
CA ASP A 4 3.82 -24.23 6.57
C ASP A 4 4.90 -23.27 6.04
N ASP A 5 4.57 -22.35 5.12
CA ASP A 5 5.50 -21.30 4.72
C ASP A 5 5.49 -20.18 5.77
N PRO A 6 6.56 -19.99 6.57
CA PRO A 6 6.60 -18.98 7.64
C PRO A 6 6.64 -17.54 7.09
N TYR A 7 6.78 -17.39 5.77
CA TYR A 7 6.71 -16.12 5.05
C TYR A 7 5.34 -15.92 4.37
N GLY A 8 4.37 -16.80 4.62
CA GLY A 8 3.14 -16.97 3.85
C GLY A 8 2.05 -15.90 4.04
N ASP A 9 2.25 -14.93 4.93
CA ASP A 9 1.38 -13.76 4.97
C ASP A 9 1.74 -12.83 3.79
N ILE A 10 1.02 -13.00 2.68
CA ILE A 10 1.09 -12.10 1.53
C ILE A 10 0.73 -10.70 2.02
N LYS A 11 1.75 -9.86 2.25
CA LYS A 11 1.56 -8.48 2.65
C LYS A 11 0.84 -7.71 1.54
N ILE A 12 -0.05 -6.80 1.92
CA ILE A 12 -0.72 -5.92 0.96
C ILE A 12 0.21 -4.74 0.65
N TYR A 13 0.49 -4.52 -0.63
CA TYR A 13 1.34 -3.44 -1.10
C TYR A 13 0.48 -2.25 -1.50
N HIS A 14 0.69 -1.12 -0.84
CA HIS A 14 0.01 0.14 -1.08
C HIS A 14 0.92 1.14 -1.80
N LYS A 15 0.36 1.90 -2.73
CA LYS A 15 1.04 3.05 -3.31
C LYS A 15 1.24 4.14 -2.24
N ALA A 16 2.49 4.53 -2.00
CA ALA A 16 2.80 5.70 -1.18
C ALA A 16 2.40 6.98 -1.95
N ASN A 17 1.70 7.91 -1.28
CA ASN A 17 1.16 9.10 -1.93
C ASN A 17 1.41 10.38 -1.13
N LEU A 18 0.84 10.48 0.07
CA LEU A 18 0.89 11.72 0.85
C LEU A 18 2.00 11.64 1.89
N ILE A 19 2.83 12.68 1.95
CA ILE A 19 3.88 12.87 2.97
C ILE A 19 3.52 14.13 3.76
N ALA A 20 3.44 14.01 5.07
CA ALA A 20 3.21 15.14 5.97
C ALA A 20 4.55 15.82 6.36
N PRO A 21 4.54 17.07 6.89
CA PRO A 21 5.76 17.79 7.27
C PRO A 21 6.60 17.09 8.35
N ASP A 22 5.98 16.23 9.16
CA ASP A 22 6.63 15.39 10.17
C ASP A 22 7.29 14.12 9.58
N GLY A 23 7.27 13.98 8.24
CA GLY A 23 7.79 12.81 7.53
C GLY A 23 6.86 11.61 7.54
N SER A 24 5.64 11.72 8.09
CA SER A 24 4.69 10.60 8.07
C SER A 24 4.09 10.37 6.67
N VAL A 25 4.03 9.11 6.26
CA VAL A 25 3.55 8.71 4.93
C VAL A 25 2.18 8.06 5.04
N SER A 26 1.28 8.39 4.12
CA SER A 26 -0.05 7.78 4.00
C SER A 26 -0.26 7.11 2.64
N PRO A 27 -0.92 5.94 2.60
CA PRO A 27 -1.18 5.24 1.35
C PRO A 27 -2.27 5.94 0.53
N LEU A 28 -2.20 5.82 -0.80
CA LEU A 28 -3.17 6.43 -1.74
C LEU A 28 -4.63 6.08 -1.41
N CYS A 29 -4.89 4.85 -0.95
CA CYS A 29 -6.24 4.41 -0.62
C CYS A 29 -6.79 4.95 0.71
N ALA A 30 -5.99 5.63 1.53
CA ALA A 30 -6.47 6.16 2.80
C ALA A 30 -7.44 7.32 2.58
N LYS A 31 -8.62 7.28 3.21
CA LYS A 31 -9.57 8.41 3.25
C LYS A 31 -9.09 9.49 4.21
N THR A 32 -8.49 9.08 5.34
CA THR A 32 -7.87 9.94 6.34
C THR A 32 -6.39 9.54 6.46
N PRO A 33 -5.45 10.48 6.52
CA PRO A 33 -4.03 10.16 6.71
C PRO A 33 -3.82 9.20 7.88
N ARG A 34 -3.10 8.11 7.64
CA ARG A 34 -2.81 7.09 8.64
C ARG A 34 -1.48 6.41 8.37
N LYS A 35 -0.79 6.04 9.45
CA LYS A 35 0.38 5.17 9.39
C LYS A 35 -0.07 3.75 8.97
N LEU A 36 0.78 3.05 8.22
CA LEU A 36 0.58 1.64 7.90
C LEU A 36 1.17 0.75 8.98
N ASN A 37 0.53 -0.40 9.19
CA ASN A 37 1.07 -1.43 10.05
C ASN A 37 2.01 -2.30 9.22
N LEU A 38 3.32 -2.04 9.31
CA LEU A 38 4.35 -2.71 8.51
C LEU A 38 4.46 -4.24 8.77
N LYS A 39 3.80 -4.74 9.82
CA LYS A 39 3.65 -6.17 10.06
C LYS A 39 2.68 -6.82 9.06
N LYS A 40 1.68 -6.08 8.58
CA LYS A 40 0.59 -6.57 7.72
C LYS A 40 0.65 -6.02 6.29
N ASP A 41 1.13 -4.80 6.15
CA ASP A 41 1.06 -4.04 4.90
C ASP A 41 2.43 -3.43 4.55
N VAL A 42 2.64 -3.06 3.29
CA VAL A 42 3.88 -2.46 2.79
C VAL A 42 3.57 -1.22 1.95
N TRP A 43 4.45 -0.22 2.01
CA TRP A 43 4.45 0.92 1.09
C TRP A 43 5.36 0.64 -0.11
N THR A 44 4.92 1.02 -1.29
CA THR A 44 5.75 1.03 -2.50
C THR A 44 5.56 2.32 -3.28
N LEU A 45 6.64 2.80 -3.91
CA LEU A 45 6.60 3.83 -4.94
C LEU A 45 6.49 3.24 -6.35
N ASP A 46 6.82 1.96 -6.51
CA ASP A 46 6.67 1.25 -7.77
C ASP A 46 5.20 0.85 -7.99
N ASP A 47 4.62 1.29 -9.10
CA ASP A 47 3.23 1.04 -9.47
C ASP A 47 2.97 -0.43 -9.77
N ALA A 48 3.94 -1.12 -10.39
CA ALA A 48 3.79 -2.53 -10.77
C ALA A 48 3.68 -3.46 -9.56
N SER A 49 4.28 -3.07 -8.44
CA SER A 49 4.26 -3.82 -7.18
C SER A 49 3.00 -3.57 -6.33
N VAL A 50 2.09 -2.66 -6.72
CA VAL A 50 0.90 -2.34 -5.92
C VAL A 50 -0.13 -3.47 -6.00
N THR A 51 -0.42 -4.11 -4.86
CA THR A 51 -1.43 -5.18 -4.77
C THR A 51 -2.73 -4.75 -4.09
N CYS A 52 -2.77 -3.54 -3.53
CA CYS A 52 -3.99 -2.99 -2.93
C CYS A 52 -5.01 -2.59 -4.01
N LYS A 53 -6.14 -3.31 -4.09
CA LYS A 53 -7.25 -3.04 -5.03
C LYS A 53 -7.75 -1.58 -5.00
N LYS A 54 -7.80 -0.96 -3.82
CA LYS A 54 -8.22 0.44 -3.67
C LYS A 54 -7.18 1.43 -4.20
N CYS A 55 -5.90 1.09 -4.11
CA CYS A 55 -4.84 1.92 -4.70
C CYS A 55 -4.89 1.78 -6.23
N LEU A 56 -4.99 0.56 -6.75
CA LEU A 56 -5.10 0.29 -8.18
C LEU A 56 -6.28 1.06 -8.82
N SER A 57 -7.48 0.94 -8.25
CA SER A 57 -8.66 1.65 -8.76
C SER A 57 -8.46 3.17 -8.80
N LYS A 58 -7.81 3.77 -7.79
CA LYS A 58 -7.51 5.21 -7.81
C LYS A 58 -6.43 5.58 -8.82
N MET A 59 -5.45 4.71 -9.04
CA MET A 59 -4.38 4.93 -10.03
C MET A 59 -4.92 4.91 -11.46
N GLU A 60 -5.93 4.08 -11.73
CA GLU A 60 -6.64 4.04 -13.01
C GLU A 60 -7.42 5.35 -13.25
N THR A 61 -8.11 5.87 -12.23
CA THR A 61 -8.86 7.15 -12.33
C THR A 61 -7.96 8.39 -12.53
N ILE A 62 -6.67 8.31 -12.21
CA ILE A 62 -5.73 9.44 -12.36
C ILE A 62 -5.13 9.50 -13.78
N LYS A 63 -5.31 8.46 -14.60
CA LYS A 63 -4.75 8.39 -15.96
C LYS A 63 -5.62 9.05 -17.04
N GLU A 64 -6.72 9.71 -16.67
CA GLU A 64 -7.64 10.44 -17.57
C GLU A 64 -7.47 11.97 -17.47
#